data_AF-B6G8U9-F1
#
_entry.id   AF-B6G8U9-F1
#
_cell.length_a   1.000
_cell.length_b   1.000
_cell.length_c   1.000
_cell.angle_alpha   90.00
_cell.angle_beta   90.00
_cell.angle_gamma   90.00
#
_symmetry.space_group_name_H-M   'P 1'
#
loop_
_entity.id
_entity.type
_entity.pdbx_description
1 polymer ?
#
loop_
_entity_poly.entity_id
_entity_poly.type
_entity_poly.pdbx_seq_one_letter_code
_entity_poly.pdbx_strand_id
1 'polypeptide(L)' 'MRDTSRFAELVESSASPVTVTKNGYSKFVVMRSEDYDRMEAELARARLMGRIALAERERNDDLAKDAFESLASIEEKHGL' A
#
# COMPACT_ATOMS: atom_id res chain seq x y z
N MET A 1 31.43 0.44 1.71
CA MET A 1 31.11 -0.22 2.98
C MET A 1 32.21 -1.22 3.25
N ARG A 2 32.90 -1.13 4.40
CA ARG A 2 34.13 -1.91 4.62
C ARG A 2 33.86 -3.37 5.01
N ASP A 3 32.66 -3.66 5.50
CA ASP A 3 32.23 -5.00 5.90
C ASP A 3 30.74 -5.17 5.58
N THR A 4 30.45 -5.74 4.42
CA THR A 4 29.07 -5.95 3.92
C THR A 4 28.37 -7.08 4.63
N SER A 5 29.12 -8.11 5.06
CA SER A 5 28.56 -9.31 5.69
C SER A 5 28.02 -8.99 7.08
N ARG A 6 28.78 -8.24 7.89
CA ARG A 6 28.29 -7.79 9.20
C ARG A 6 27.06 -6.90 9.13
N PHE A 7 26.98 -6.07 8.08
CA PHE A 7 25.81 -5.22 7.88
C PHE A 7 24.58 -6.04 7.46
N ALA A 8 24.76 -7.06 6.62
CA ALA A 8 23.70 -8.00 6.28
C ALA A 8 23.20 -8.75 7.53
N GLU A 9 24.09 -9.30 8.35
CA GLU A 9 23.74 -9.96 9.63
C GLU A 9 22.95 -9.04 10.57
N LEU A 10 23.35 -7.76 10.67
CA LEU A 10 22.61 -6.77 11.46
C LEU A 10 21.18 -6.59 10.95
N VAL A 11 20.98 -6.49 9.64
CA VAL A 11 19.64 -6.33 9.05
C VAL A 11 18.81 -7.60 9.24
N GLU A 12 19.40 -8.78 9.03
CA GLU A 12 18.73 -10.07 9.13
C GLU A 12 18.32 -10.41 10.57
N SER A 13 19.13 -10.04 11.57
CA SER A 13 18.86 -10.31 12.99
C SER A 13 18.04 -9.22 13.69
N SER A 14 17.90 -8.04 13.08
CA SER A 14 17.17 -6.92 13.70
C SER A 14 15.67 -7.18 13.74
N ALA A 15 15.04 -6.97 14.89
CA ALA A 15 13.58 -7.09 15.04
C ALA A 15 12.80 -6.02 14.26
N SER A 16 13.47 -4.94 13.83
CA SER A 16 12.88 -3.83 13.09
C SER A 16 13.80 -3.35 11.96
N PRO A 17 13.28 -2.61 10.97
CA PRO A 17 14.11 -1.96 9.96
C PRO A 17 15.21 -1.09 10.58
N VAL A 18 16.38 -1.09 9.94
CA VAL A 18 17.57 -0.35 10.37
C VAL A 18 17.60 1.00 9.67
N THR A 19 17.57 2.09 10.43
CA THR A 19 17.71 3.45 9.90
C THR A 19 19.18 3.83 9.79
N VAL A 20 19.64 4.13 8.58
CA VAL A 20 20.98 4.66 8.31
C VAL A 20 20.95 6.17 8.39
N THR A 21 21.80 6.75 9.25
CA THR A 21 21.90 8.20 9.45
C THR A 21 23.23 8.76 8.95
N LYS A 22 23.23 10.04 8.56
CA LYS A 22 24.44 10.81 8.26
C LYS A 22 24.28 12.23 8.77
N ASN A 23 25.23 12.69 9.57
CA ASN A 23 25.22 14.00 10.23
C ASN A 23 23.95 14.23 11.09
N GLY A 24 23.46 13.18 11.76
CA GLY A 24 22.26 13.25 12.61
C GLY A 24 20.93 13.12 11.87
N TYR A 25 20.94 13.06 10.54
CA TYR A 25 19.72 12.93 9.73
C TYR A 25 19.56 11.53 9.17
N SER A 26 18.32 11.02 9.18
CA SER A 26 17.96 9.80 8.45
C SER A 26 18.27 9.98 6.96
N LYS A 27 18.92 8.98 6.36
CA LYS A 27 19.23 8.92 4.93
C LYS A 27 18.40 7.89 4.21
N PHE A 28 18.33 6.68 4.76
CA PHE A 28 17.50 5.60 4.24
C PHE A 28 17.29 4.53 5.30
N VAL A 29 16.35 3.63 5.03
CA VAL A 29 16.02 2.48 5.88
C VAL A 29 16.37 1.21 5.12
N VAL A 30 16.94 0.24 5.83
CA VAL A 30 17.25 -1.10 5.29
C VAL A 30 16.48 -2.13 6.11
N MET A 31 15.86 -3.09 5.42
CA MET A 31 15.12 -4.20 6.03
C MET A 31 15.32 -5.46 5.19
N ARG A 32 14.92 -6.62 5.72
CA ARG A 32 14.85 -7.86 4.94
C ARG A 32 13.85 -7.67 3.80
N SER A 33 14.14 -8.26 2.64
CA SER A 33 13.23 -8.18 1.49
C SER A 33 11.84 -8.73 1.82
N GLU A 34 11.75 -9.80 2.61
CA GLU A 34 10.45 -10.36 3.04
C GLU A 34 9.60 -9.37 3.85
N ASP A 35 10.22 -8.49 4.65
CA ASP A 35 9.50 -7.49 5.43
C ASP A 35 8.99 -6.36 4.52
N TYR A 36 9.77 -6.01 3.49
CA TYR A 36 9.35 -5.07 2.47
C TYR A 36 8.16 -5.61 1.66
N ASP A 37 8.24 -6.87 1.22
CA ASP A 37 7.16 -7.51 0.46
C ASP A 37 5.88 -7.63 1.30
N ARG A 38 5.99 -7.95 2.59
CA ARG A 38 4.87 -7.94 3.53
C ARG A 38 4.28 -6.54 3.67
N MET A 39 5.10 -5.50 3.79
CA MET A 39 4.64 -4.11 3.89
C MET A 39 3.87 -3.68 2.64
N GLU A 40 4.36 -4.03 1.44
CA GLU A 40 3.68 -3.75 0.17
C GLU A 40 2.33 -4.49 0.08
N ALA A 41 2.29 -5.76 0.49
CA ALA A 41 1.06 -6.54 0.52
C ALA A 41 0.01 -5.95 1.48
N GLU A 42 0.43 -5.54 2.68
CA GLU A 42 -0.46 -4.89 3.66
C GLU A 42 -0.94 -3.53 3.16
N LEU A 43 -0.10 -2.75 2.46
CA LEU A 43 -0.53 -1.49 1.85
C LEU A 43 -1.58 -1.72 0.75
N ALA A 44 -1.40 -2.74 -0.09
CA ALA A 44 -2.38 -3.11 -1.11
C ALA A 44 -3.71 -3.55 -0.46
N ARG A 45 -3.64 -4.35 0.61
CA ARG A 45 -4.81 -4.78 1.38
C ARG A 45 -5.53 -3.60 2.03
N ALA A 46 -4.81 -2.67 2.64
CA ALA A 46 -5.37 -1.48 3.27
C ALA A 46 -6.09 -0.60 2.24
N ARG A 47 -5.53 -0.43 1.04
CA ARG A 47 -6.17 0.30 -0.06
C ARG A 47 -7.48 -0.36 -0.49
N LEU A 48 -7.49 -1.69 -0.65
CA LEU A 48 -8.71 -2.44 -0.98
C LEU A 48 -9.78 -2.29 0.12
N MET A 49 -9.38 -2.46 1.38
CA MET A 49 -10.28 -2.30 2.52
C MET A 49 -10.84 -0.88 2.61
N GLY A 50 -10.04 0.15 2.33
CA GLY A 50 -10.50 1.54 2.26
C GLY A 50 -11.58 1.74 1.20
N ARG A 51 -11.45 1.12 0.02
CA ARG A 51 -12.47 1.16 -1.04
C ARG A 51 -13.76 0.44 -0.63
N ILE A 52 -13.65 -0.71 0.03
CA ILE A 52 -14.81 -1.44 0.54
C ILE A 52 -15.53 -0.60 1.59
N ALA A 53 -14.80 -0.03 2.55
CA ALA A 53 -15.38 0.82 3.58
C ALA A 53 -16.10 2.06 3.01
N LEU A 54 -15.57 2.64 1.93
CA LEU A 54 -16.25 3.71 1.20
C LEU A 54 -17.55 3.21 0.56
N ALA A 55 -17.49 2.11 -0.18
CA ALA A 55 -18.66 1.53 -0.84
C ALA A 55 -19.77 1.15 0.16
N GLU A 56 -19.42 0.63 1.33
CA GLU A 56 -20.37 0.34 2.41
C GLU A 56 -21.05 1.62 2.93
N ARG A 57 -20.31 2.73 3.07
CA ARG A 57 -20.91 4.02 3.43
C ARG A 57 -21.85 4.53 2.35
N GLU A 58 -21.42 4.50 1.09
CA GLU A 58 -22.25 4.92 -0.05
C GLU A 58 -23.55 4.11 -0.12
N ARG A 59 -23.50 2.80 0.16
CA ARG A 59 -24.71 1.96 0.25
C ARG A 59 -25.62 2.38 1.40
N ASN A 60 -25.06 2.63 2.58
CA ASN A 60 -25.84 3.06 3.75
C ASN A 60 -26.48 4.44 3.56
N ASP A 61 -25.83 5.32 2.78
CA ASP A 61 -26.31 6.65 2.45
C ASP A 61 -27.20 6.68 1.19
N ASP A 62 -27.59 5.50 0.68
CA ASP A 62 -28.44 5.32 -0.53
C ASP A 62 -27.85 5.97 -1.80
N LEU A 63 -26.51 6.07 -1.87
CA LEU A 63 -25.76 6.61 -3.01
C LEU A 63 -25.38 5.55 -4.04
N ALA A 64 -25.84 4.31 -3.85
CA ALA A 64 -25.67 3.26 -4.84
C ALA A 64 -26.43 3.60 -6.13
N LYS A 65 -25.93 3.10 -7.26
CA LYS A 65 -26.60 3.24 -8.57
C LYS A 65 -26.91 1.87 -9.13
N ASP A 66 -28.02 1.77 -9.84
CA ASP A 66 -28.29 0.59 -10.65
C ASP A 66 -27.22 0.44 -11.74
N ALA A 67 -26.74 -0.79 -11.89
CA ALA A 67 -25.62 -1.09 -12.79
C ALA A 67 -26.02 -0.94 -14.27
N PHE A 68 -27.25 -1.31 -14.63
CA PHE A 68 -27.76 -1.24 -15.99
C PHE A 68 -28.14 0.20 -16.36
N GLU A 69 -28.75 0.95 -15.44
CA GLU A 69 -28.99 2.39 -15.65
C GLU A 69 -27.67 3.16 -15.83
N SER A 70 -26.66 2.84 -15.02
CA SER A 70 -25.33 3.44 -15.14
C SER A 70 -24.68 3.10 -16.48
N LEU A 71 -24.77 1.85 -16.94
CA LEU A 71 -24.21 1.43 -18.23
C LEU A 71 -24.90 2.13 -19.40
N ALA A 72 -26.24 2.13 -19.40
CA ALA A 72 -27.03 2.82 -20.43
C ALA A 72 -26.69 4.31 -20.49
N SER A 73 -26.49 4.98 -19.34
CA SER A 73 -26.11 6.39 -19.32
C SER A 73 -24.71 6.67 -19.91
N ILE A 74 -23.79 5.71 -19.82
CA ILE A 74 -22.45 5.80 -20.40
C ILE A 74 -22.53 5.61 -21.92
N GLU A 75 -23.27 4.60 -22.38
CA GLU A 75 -23.53 4.33 -23.81
C GLU A 75 -24.18 5.55 -24.47
N GLU A 76 -25.22 6.11 -23.86
CA GLU A 76 -25.91 7.32 -24.35
C GLU A 76 -24.95 8.52 -24.45
N LYS A 77 -24.12 8.74 -23.42
CA LYS A 77 -23.22 9.89 -23.36
C LYS A 77 -22.05 9.79 -24.35
N HIS A 78 -21.61 8.58 -24.67
CA HIS A 78 -20.40 8.35 -25.46
C HIS A 78 -20.66 7.72 -26.84
N GLY A 79 -21.92 7.38 -27.17
CA GLY A 79 -22.32 6.80 -28.45
C GLY A 79 -21.72 5.41 -28.69
N LEU A 80 -21.58 4.60 -27.63
CA LEU A 80 -21.08 3.22 -27.70
C LEU A 80 -22.19 2.25 -28.08
#